data_AF-A0A7R8CZQ5-F1
#
_entry.id   AF-A0A7R8CZQ5-F1
#
_cell.length_a   1.000
_cell.length_b   1.000
_cell.length_c   1.000
_cell.angle_alpha   90.00
_cell.angle_beta   90.00
_cell.angle_gamma   90.00
#
_symmetry.space_group_name_H-M   'P 1'
#
loop_
_entity.id
_entity.type
_entity.pdbx_description
1 polymer ?
#
loop_
_entity_poly.entity_id
_entity_poly.type
_entity_poly.pdbx_seq_one_letter_code
_entity_poly.pdbx_strand_id
1 'polypeptide(L)'
;MVPPFGRLAFVLLKDINLDNDPRWEGIEFERYADEADVVIVGGGPAGLSSAIRLKQLANEAGNEEFRVCVIEKAATIGGHTLSGACLETQSLDELFPDWKKNMDSPVKTEVKKDKFFILTENKQIPVPVFKGLPMYNHGNYIVQLGHFVAWLGEQAEALGVEIYPGFAASEVLFHEDGSVKGIATNDVGIAKDGSPKDSFERDNEVQTYGIGIKELWQVDPEKHDPGLIVHTAGWPMPDSIIQIHTCTLLKLSKRIKTHPAIKPYFEGGTRIGYGARALNEGGFQCIPKLTFPGGCLIGCSAGFLNVPKIKGTHTAMKSGMIAAESILQCHSRWKFSHTFGKWGLYGGMAYTGLFYVIANGLEPWTLKHGHTDNSTLKLAKDCKPIEYAKPDGKLTFDILSSVAITGTNHEGDQPAHLTLKDDDIPVQVNYQKYAGPEGRFCPAGVYEYVPREDGKEGMRLDFNQNINWVCPEGGGGPAYDGM
;
A
#
# COMPACT_ATOMS: atom_id res chain seq x y z
N MET A 1 6.71 37.63 11.02
CA MET A 1 7.67 36.69 11.65
C MET A 1 7.00 35.34 11.63
N VAL A 2 7.44 34.45 10.74
CA VAL A 2 7.03 33.02 10.76
C VAL A 2 7.94 32.35 11.80
N PRO A 3 7.46 31.46 12.68
CA PRO A 3 8.31 30.81 13.66
C PRO A 3 9.45 30.04 12.96
N PRO A 4 10.63 29.89 13.57
CA PRO A 4 11.62 28.94 13.08
C PRO A 4 10.96 27.56 13.01
N PHE A 5 11.24 26.78 11.96
CA PHE A 5 10.87 25.36 11.96
C PHE A 5 11.50 24.73 13.20
N GLY A 6 10.67 24.42 14.21
CA GLY A 6 11.08 23.60 15.33
C GLY A 6 11.45 22.21 14.80
N ARG A 7 12.33 21.52 15.52
CA ARG A 7 12.52 20.08 15.29
C ARG A 7 11.14 19.40 15.34
N LEU A 8 10.90 18.46 14.43
CA LEU A 8 9.67 17.68 14.43
C LEU A 8 9.70 16.80 15.67
N ALA A 9 8.76 17.02 16.59
CA ALA A 9 8.60 16.15 17.74
C ALA A 9 7.74 14.96 17.32
N PHE A 10 8.28 13.74 17.41
CA PHE A 10 7.48 12.53 17.42
C PHE A 10 7.33 12.09 18.86
N VAL A 11 6.11 11.73 19.23
CA VAL A 11 5.77 11.48 20.62
C VAL A 11 5.40 10.02 20.79
N LEU A 12 6.08 9.35 21.70
CA LEU A 12 5.78 7.96 22.07
C LEU A 12 4.60 7.98 23.06
N LEU A 13 3.53 7.27 22.70
CA LEU A 13 2.27 7.07 23.45
C LEU A 13 1.30 8.25 23.39
N LYS A 14 0.03 8.06 23.80
CA LYS A 14 -1.04 9.04 23.57
C LYS A 14 -1.68 9.82 24.73
N ASP A 15 -2.05 11.05 24.37
CA ASP A 15 -2.95 12.03 24.95
C ASP A 15 -4.28 11.85 24.23
N ILE A 16 -5.30 11.63 25.02
CA ILE A 16 -6.67 11.82 24.61
C ILE A 16 -7.26 12.76 25.64
N ASN A 17 -8.16 13.62 25.19
CA ASN A 17 -9.00 14.39 26.08
C ASN A 17 -9.97 13.43 26.81
N LEU A 18 -9.67 13.09 28.08
CA LEU A 18 -10.28 11.99 28.85
C LEU A 18 -10.95 12.43 30.17
N ASP A 19 -11.26 13.71 30.32
CA ASP A 19 -11.74 14.26 31.59
C ASP A 19 -13.16 13.80 32.02
N ASN A 20 -13.86 12.95 31.24
CA ASN A 20 -15.28 12.62 31.46
C ASN A 20 -15.66 11.12 31.50
N ASP A 21 -14.73 10.16 31.38
CA ASP A 21 -15.01 8.71 31.57
C ASP A 21 -14.44 8.22 32.92
N PRO A 22 -15.27 7.70 33.85
CA PRO A 22 -14.82 7.27 35.19
C PRO A 22 -13.73 6.20 35.18
N ARG A 23 -13.57 5.45 34.09
CA ARG A 23 -12.56 4.39 33.97
C ARG A 23 -11.13 4.93 33.85
N TRP A 24 -10.95 6.21 33.56
CA TRP A 24 -9.65 6.87 33.35
C TRP A 24 -9.27 7.81 34.48
N GLU A 25 -10.12 7.89 35.51
CA GLU A 25 -9.88 8.72 36.68
C GLU A 25 -8.62 8.23 37.41
N GLY A 26 -7.59 9.08 37.46
CA GLY A 26 -6.31 8.79 38.12
C GLY A 26 -5.20 8.21 37.24
N ILE A 27 -5.39 8.14 35.91
CA ILE A 27 -4.32 7.76 34.96
C ILE A 27 -3.59 9.04 34.46
N GLU A 28 -2.26 9.07 34.55
CA GLU A 28 -1.44 10.12 33.95
C GLU A 28 -1.14 9.83 32.47
N PHE A 29 -1.33 10.83 31.60
CA PHE A 29 -1.17 10.73 30.14
C PHE A 29 0.15 11.33 29.61
N GLU A 30 1.13 11.56 30.48
CA GLU A 30 2.38 12.23 30.06
C GLU A 30 3.14 11.35 29.06
N ARG A 31 3.31 11.87 27.84
CA ARG A 31 3.99 11.18 26.73
C ARG A 31 5.47 11.58 26.67
N TYR A 32 6.36 10.63 26.35
CA TYR A 32 7.75 10.96 26.05
C TYR A 32 7.88 11.49 24.62
N ALA A 33 8.40 12.70 24.47
CA ALA A 33 8.65 13.31 23.16
C ALA A 33 10.11 13.14 22.75
N ASP A 34 10.32 12.78 21.49
CA ASP A 34 11.62 12.72 20.85
C ASP A 34 11.63 13.61 19.59
N GLU A 35 12.78 14.15 19.21
CA GLU A 35 12.89 15.22 18.20
C GLU A 35 13.77 14.81 17.02
N ALA A 36 13.21 14.82 15.81
CA ALA A 36 13.95 14.59 14.56
C ALA A 36 13.84 15.78 13.60
N ASP A 37 14.75 15.87 12.63
CA ASP A 37 14.61 16.84 11.54
C ASP A 37 13.57 16.38 10.51
N VAL A 38 13.48 15.06 10.29
CA VAL A 38 12.48 14.44 9.42
C VAL A 38 11.98 13.13 10.02
N VAL A 39 10.66 13.00 10.12
CA VAL A 39 9.97 11.75 10.46
C VAL A 39 9.26 11.21 9.23
N ILE A 40 9.51 9.94 8.90
CA ILE A 40 8.94 9.24 7.76
C ILE A 40 8.03 8.13 8.27
N VAL A 41 6.77 8.14 7.81
CA VAL A 41 5.78 7.12 8.17
C VAL A 41 5.70 6.08 7.05
N GLY A 42 6.19 4.87 7.33
CA GLY A 42 6.19 3.72 6.45
C GLY A 42 7.58 3.36 5.91
N GLY A 43 8.06 2.17 6.25
CA GLY A 43 9.31 1.57 5.79
C GLY A 43 9.21 0.86 4.44
N GLY A 44 8.40 1.38 3.51
CA GLY A 44 8.28 0.88 2.15
C GLY A 44 9.31 1.51 1.20
N PRO A 45 9.30 1.15 -0.10
CA PRO A 45 10.26 1.66 -1.08
C PRO A 45 10.33 3.19 -1.16
N ALA A 46 9.20 3.90 -1.02
CA ALA A 46 9.17 5.37 -1.01
C ALA A 46 9.84 5.96 0.24
N GLY A 47 9.42 5.49 1.42
CA GLY A 47 9.92 5.99 2.70
C GLY A 47 11.42 5.74 2.86
N LEU A 48 11.88 4.51 2.58
CA LEU A 48 13.29 4.18 2.63
C LEU A 48 14.12 4.94 1.59
N SER A 49 13.62 5.10 0.35
CA SER A 49 14.33 5.92 -0.65
C SER A 49 14.44 7.39 -0.23
N SER A 50 13.40 7.93 0.40
CA SER A 50 13.44 9.28 0.97
C SER A 50 14.48 9.37 2.10
N ALA A 51 14.49 8.40 3.01
CA ALA A 51 15.41 8.39 4.15
C ALA A 51 16.87 8.28 3.72
N ILE A 52 17.17 7.34 2.82
CA ILE A 52 18.48 7.12 2.21
C ILE A 52 18.94 8.41 1.52
N ARG A 53 18.09 8.99 0.66
CA ARG A 53 18.46 10.19 -0.10
C ARG A 53 18.68 11.40 0.81
N LEU A 54 17.88 11.56 1.88
CA LEU A 54 18.11 12.59 2.89
C LEU A 54 19.47 12.43 3.56
N LYS A 55 19.83 11.23 4.03
CA LYS A 55 21.13 11.01 4.68
C LYS A 55 22.30 11.13 3.70
N GLN A 56 22.19 10.65 2.46
CA GLN A 56 23.20 10.87 1.42
C GLN A 56 23.49 12.37 1.26
N LEU A 57 22.45 13.18 1.03
CA LEU A 57 22.58 14.61 0.81
C LEU A 57 23.03 15.37 2.07
N ALA A 58 22.56 14.98 3.25
CA ALA A 58 22.97 15.59 4.51
C ALA A 58 24.46 15.32 4.79
N ASN A 59 24.91 14.08 4.60
CA ASN A 59 26.31 13.69 4.76
C ASN A 59 27.21 14.39 3.71
N GLU A 60 26.77 14.46 2.44
CA GLU A 60 27.46 15.23 1.39
C GLU A 60 27.59 16.73 1.74
N ALA A 61 26.61 17.29 2.45
CA ALA A 61 26.62 18.66 2.94
C ALA A 61 27.40 18.84 4.27
N GLY A 62 27.99 17.76 4.83
CA GLY A 62 28.70 17.78 6.11
C GLY A 62 27.78 17.95 7.33
N ASN A 63 26.49 17.63 7.20
CA ASN A 63 25.50 17.69 8.28
C ASN A 63 25.15 16.30 8.80
N GLU A 64 26.14 15.64 9.43
CA GLU A 64 25.99 14.28 9.96
C GLU A 64 24.93 14.18 11.07
N GLU A 65 24.71 15.27 11.80
CA GLU A 65 23.70 15.43 12.87
C GLU A 65 22.26 15.50 12.35
N PHE A 66 22.04 15.58 11.03
CA PHE A 66 20.68 15.61 10.46
C PHE A 66 19.98 14.29 10.76
N ARG A 67 18.94 14.37 11.61
CA ARG A 67 18.28 13.20 12.18
C ARG A 67 17.05 12.81 11.36
N VAL A 68 17.07 11.59 10.85
CA VAL A 68 15.98 11.02 10.04
C VAL A 68 15.47 9.75 10.71
N CYS A 69 14.18 9.75 11.07
CA CYS A 69 13.53 8.61 11.70
C CYS A 69 12.49 8.00 10.75
N VAL A 70 12.49 6.67 10.62
CA VAL A 70 11.49 5.90 9.85
C VAL A 70 10.69 5.04 10.81
N ILE A 71 9.37 5.21 10.82
CA ILE A 71 8.43 4.46 11.64
C ILE A 71 7.71 3.43 10.76
N GLU A 72 7.74 2.14 11.11
CA GLU A 72 7.10 1.07 10.34
C GLU A 72 6.28 0.15 11.25
N LYS A 73 5.05 -0.15 10.83
CA LYS A 73 4.11 -0.99 11.58
C LYS A 73 4.53 -2.46 11.64
N ALA A 74 5.14 -2.97 10.58
CA ALA A 74 5.61 -4.35 10.51
C ALA A 74 6.62 -4.64 11.62
N ALA A 75 6.54 -5.82 12.23
CA ALA A 75 7.48 -6.26 13.26
C ALA A 75 8.94 -6.24 12.75
N THR A 76 9.13 -6.40 11.45
CA THR A 76 10.42 -6.25 10.75
C THR A 76 10.20 -5.52 9.42
N ILE A 77 11.23 -4.81 8.94
CA ILE A 77 11.19 -4.16 7.63
C ILE A 77 10.95 -5.22 6.54
N GLY A 78 9.94 -4.97 5.70
CA GLY A 78 9.50 -5.90 4.65
C GLY A 78 8.38 -6.86 5.08
N GLY A 79 8.10 -7.03 6.38
CA GLY A 79 7.12 -8.00 6.89
C GLY A 79 5.66 -7.73 6.48
N HIS A 80 5.34 -6.51 6.07
CA HIS A 80 4.02 -6.14 5.50
C HIS A 80 4.06 -5.85 3.99
N THR A 81 5.21 -6.02 3.35
CA THR A 81 5.38 -5.74 1.92
C THR A 81 4.78 -6.87 1.08
N LEU A 82 3.96 -6.51 0.10
CA LEU A 82 3.38 -7.46 -0.84
C LEU A 82 3.33 -6.88 -2.26
N SER A 83 3.91 -7.59 -3.22
CA SER A 83 3.86 -7.25 -4.66
C SER A 83 4.22 -8.44 -5.56
N GLY A 84 3.62 -8.52 -6.74
CA GLY A 84 4.10 -9.41 -7.81
C GLY A 84 5.47 -9.01 -8.39
N ALA A 85 5.82 -7.72 -8.23
CA ALA A 85 7.15 -7.13 -8.35
C ALA A 85 7.97 -7.45 -9.62
N CYS A 86 7.62 -6.75 -10.70
CA CYS A 86 8.53 -6.46 -11.82
C CYS A 86 9.10 -5.04 -11.64
N LEU A 87 10.35 -4.93 -11.20
CA LEU A 87 11.02 -3.68 -10.86
C LEU A 87 11.63 -3.00 -12.09
N GLU A 88 11.17 -1.78 -12.38
CA GLU A 88 11.88 -0.83 -13.24
C GLU A 88 13.02 -0.19 -12.42
N THR A 89 14.25 -0.24 -12.94
CA THR A 89 15.44 0.08 -12.13
C THR A 89 15.81 1.56 -12.11
N GLN A 90 15.18 2.41 -12.93
CA GLN A 90 15.61 3.80 -13.11
C GLN A 90 15.88 4.54 -11.79
N SER A 91 14.98 4.44 -10.82
CA SER A 91 15.13 5.11 -9.52
C SER A 91 16.15 4.43 -8.61
N LEU A 92 16.33 3.11 -8.75
CA LEU A 92 17.37 2.37 -8.05
C LEU A 92 18.76 2.69 -8.62
N ASP A 93 18.88 2.79 -9.94
CA ASP A 93 20.09 3.21 -10.65
C ASP A 93 20.50 4.63 -10.23
N GLU A 94 19.54 5.51 -9.95
CA GLU A 94 19.81 6.87 -9.45
C GLU A 94 20.18 6.88 -7.95
N LEU A 95 19.47 6.12 -7.12
CA LEU A 95 19.70 6.11 -5.66
C LEU A 95 21.00 5.37 -5.29
N PHE A 96 21.34 4.33 -6.03
CA PHE A 96 22.52 3.48 -5.82
C PHE A 96 23.19 3.10 -7.15
N PRO A 97 23.95 4.00 -7.81
CA PRO A 97 24.52 3.74 -9.14
C PRO A 97 25.33 2.44 -9.29
N ASP A 98 25.93 1.94 -8.20
CA ASP A 98 26.74 0.73 -8.17
C ASP A 98 26.00 -0.51 -7.62
N TRP A 99 24.68 -0.48 -7.46
CA TRP A 99 23.90 -1.60 -6.87
C TRP A 99 24.13 -2.94 -7.58
N LYS A 100 24.39 -2.93 -8.89
CA LYS A 100 24.67 -4.15 -9.70
C LYS A 100 25.99 -4.84 -9.32
N LYS A 101 26.94 -4.10 -8.75
CA LYS A 101 28.22 -4.64 -8.26
C LYS A 101 28.12 -5.12 -6.83
N ASN A 102 27.08 -4.71 -6.10
CA ASN A 102 26.83 -5.17 -4.75
C ASN A 102 26.31 -6.61 -4.78
N MET A 103 27.15 -7.56 -4.36
CA MET A 103 26.83 -8.99 -4.36
C MET A 103 25.68 -9.36 -3.41
N ASP A 104 25.38 -8.49 -2.45
CA ASP A 104 24.32 -8.66 -1.47
C ASP A 104 22.96 -8.13 -1.96
N SER A 105 22.93 -7.40 -3.09
CA SER A 105 21.67 -6.91 -3.66
C SER A 105 20.74 -8.08 -4.03
N PRO A 106 19.47 -8.07 -3.59
CA PRO A 106 18.49 -9.11 -3.93
C PRO A 106 17.96 -9.01 -5.37
N VAL A 107 18.34 -7.97 -6.12
CA VAL A 107 17.86 -7.72 -7.49
C VAL A 107 18.71 -8.52 -8.51
N LYS A 108 18.34 -9.78 -8.75
CA LYS A 108 19.19 -10.73 -9.53
C LYS A 108 18.54 -11.25 -10.81
N THR A 109 17.22 -11.34 -10.88
CA THR A 109 16.52 -12.01 -11.98
C THR A 109 16.07 -11.02 -13.05
N GLU A 110 16.89 -10.82 -14.08
CA GLU A 110 16.49 -10.01 -15.23
C GLU A 110 15.34 -10.66 -16.00
N VAL A 111 14.41 -9.84 -16.49
CA VAL A 111 13.32 -10.28 -17.35
C VAL A 111 13.86 -10.61 -18.73
N LYS A 112 13.60 -11.85 -19.17
CA LYS A 112 14.03 -12.38 -20.47
C LYS A 112 12.89 -12.57 -21.45
N LYS A 113 11.65 -12.69 -20.94
CA LYS A 113 10.49 -13.04 -21.77
C LYS A 113 9.19 -12.53 -21.18
N ASP A 114 8.38 -11.91 -22.04
CA ASP A 114 7.03 -11.49 -21.73
C ASP A 114 6.02 -12.32 -22.52
N LYS A 115 4.97 -12.81 -21.85
CA LYS A 115 3.80 -13.41 -22.48
C LYS A 115 2.54 -12.71 -22.00
N PHE A 116 1.64 -12.40 -22.92
CA PHE A 116 0.30 -11.91 -22.60
C PHE A 116 -0.75 -12.78 -23.29
N PHE A 117 -1.79 -13.16 -22.56
CA PHE A 117 -2.91 -13.93 -23.10
C PHE A 117 -4.26 -13.33 -22.75
N ILE A 118 -5.22 -13.41 -23.67
CA ILE A 118 -6.64 -13.29 -23.34
C ILE A 118 -7.18 -14.71 -23.11
N LEU A 119 -7.72 -14.97 -21.93
CA LEU A 119 -8.28 -16.27 -21.55
C LEU A 119 -9.78 -16.31 -21.84
N THR A 120 -10.20 -17.40 -22.46
CA THR A 120 -11.57 -17.92 -22.38
C THR A 120 -11.60 -19.03 -21.34
N GLU A 121 -12.76 -19.64 -21.06
CA GLU A 121 -12.83 -20.72 -20.06
C GLU A 121 -11.89 -21.91 -20.34
N ASN A 122 -11.65 -22.22 -21.62
CA ASN A 122 -10.93 -23.43 -22.03
C ASN A 122 -9.74 -23.17 -22.98
N LYS A 123 -9.51 -21.92 -23.39
CA LYS A 123 -8.49 -21.56 -24.38
C LYS A 123 -7.79 -20.26 -24.01
N GLN A 124 -6.54 -20.13 -24.46
CA GLN A 124 -5.77 -18.89 -24.41
C GLN A 124 -5.55 -18.33 -25.80
N ILE A 125 -5.65 -17.01 -25.94
CA ILE A 125 -5.39 -16.26 -27.17
C ILE A 125 -4.13 -15.43 -26.92
N PRO A 126 -2.99 -15.71 -27.59
CA PRO A 126 -1.77 -14.94 -27.39
C PRO A 126 -1.92 -13.52 -27.95
N VAL A 127 -1.47 -12.53 -27.18
CA VAL A 127 -1.37 -11.13 -27.59
C VAL A 127 0.11 -10.80 -27.76
N PRO A 128 0.55 -10.34 -28.94
CA PRO A 128 1.94 -9.94 -29.16
C PRO A 128 2.37 -8.80 -28.22
N VAL A 129 3.48 -8.98 -27.51
CA VAL A 129 4.11 -7.95 -26.68
C VAL A 129 5.37 -7.46 -27.40
N PHE A 130 5.42 -6.17 -27.71
CA PHE A 130 6.56 -5.54 -28.38
C PHE A 130 6.94 -4.22 -27.72
N LYS A 131 8.16 -3.75 -27.98
CA LYS A 131 8.71 -2.52 -27.43
C LYS A 131 7.80 -1.33 -27.75
N GLY A 132 7.40 -0.57 -26.72
CA GLY A 132 6.44 0.53 -26.82
C GLY A 132 5.09 0.22 -26.18
N LEU A 133 4.76 -1.06 -25.95
CA LEU A 133 3.61 -1.43 -25.12
C LEU A 133 3.96 -1.36 -23.62
N PRO A 134 3.01 -1.01 -22.74
CA PRO A 134 3.26 -0.90 -21.29
C PRO A 134 3.64 -2.24 -20.64
N MET A 135 3.25 -3.36 -21.26
CA MET A 135 3.55 -4.72 -20.78
C MET A 135 4.94 -5.23 -21.20
N TYR A 136 5.73 -4.42 -21.91
CA TYR A 136 7.09 -4.77 -22.31
C TYR A 136 8.07 -4.55 -21.16
N ASN A 137 8.73 -5.60 -20.67
CA ASN A 137 9.52 -5.58 -19.44
C ASN A 137 11.03 -5.80 -19.62
N HIS A 138 11.55 -5.83 -20.84
CA HIS A 138 12.99 -6.05 -21.04
C HIS A 138 13.80 -4.89 -20.44
N GLY A 139 14.85 -5.22 -19.67
CA GLY A 139 15.61 -4.29 -18.85
C GLY A 139 15.12 -4.14 -17.40
N ASN A 140 13.98 -4.78 -17.06
CA ASN A 140 13.46 -4.85 -15.70
C ASN A 140 13.92 -6.12 -14.99
N TYR A 141 13.65 -6.19 -13.68
CA TYR A 141 14.01 -7.33 -12.84
C TYR A 141 12.78 -7.88 -12.11
N ILE A 142 12.68 -9.21 -12.03
CA ILE A 142 11.73 -9.91 -11.16
C ILE A 142 12.37 -9.96 -9.76
N VAL A 143 11.67 -9.45 -8.75
CA VAL A 143 12.20 -9.36 -7.39
C VAL A 143 11.19 -9.85 -6.37
N GLN A 144 11.68 -10.29 -5.21
CA GLN A 144 10.87 -10.43 -4.02
C GLN A 144 10.87 -9.08 -3.30
N LEU A 145 9.76 -8.34 -3.37
CA LEU A 145 9.75 -6.94 -2.92
C LEU A 145 9.99 -6.84 -1.42
N GLY A 146 9.50 -7.79 -0.62
CA GLY A 146 9.83 -7.89 0.81
C GLY A 146 11.34 -7.90 1.08
N HIS A 147 12.11 -8.73 0.36
CA HIS A 147 13.58 -8.78 0.52
C HIS A 147 14.28 -7.54 -0.03
N PHE A 148 13.78 -6.97 -1.13
CA PHE A 148 14.30 -5.70 -1.63
C PHE A 148 14.10 -4.56 -0.63
N VAL A 149 12.94 -4.52 0.03
CA VAL A 149 12.63 -3.53 1.08
C VAL A 149 13.49 -3.76 2.33
N ALA A 150 13.69 -5.01 2.76
CA ALA A 150 14.62 -5.33 3.84
C ALA A 150 16.04 -4.85 3.54
N TRP A 151 16.54 -5.14 2.34
CA TRP A 151 17.84 -4.65 1.87
C TRP A 151 17.94 -3.13 1.85
N LEU A 152 16.90 -2.42 1.38
CA LEU A 152 16.86 -0.95 1.48
C LEU A 152 16.91 -0.46 2.93
N GLY A 153 16.30 -1.19 3.87
CA GLY A 153 16.39 -0.92 5.30
C GLY A 153 17.83 -0.99 5.80
N GLU A 154 18.54 -2.08 5.47
CA GLU A 154 19.97 -2.24 5.81
C GLU A 154 20.82 -1.10 5.22
N GLN A 155 20.56 -0.68 3.98
CA GLN A 155 21.27 0.44 3.36
C GLN A 155 20.97 1.77 4.06
N ALA A 156 19.73 1.97 4.52
CA ALA A 156 19.32 3.17 5.25
C ALA A 156 19.98 3.23 6.63
N GLU A 157 19.97 2.14 7.39
CA GLU A 157 20.65 2.05 8.70
C GLU A 157 22.16 2.29 8.56
N ALA A 158 22.80 1.73 7.53
CA ALA A 158 24.22 1.96 7.25
C ALA A 158 24.56 3.44 6.99
N LEU A 159 23.58 4.25 6.56
CA LEU A 159 23.72 5.70 6.35
C LEU A 159 23.36 6.52 7.60
N GLY A 160 22.99 5.88 8.71
CA GLY A 160 22.59 6.52 9.96
C GLY A 160 21.13 6.95 10.01
N VAL A 161 20.25 6.31 9.24
CA VAL A 161 18.80 6.44 9.43
C VAL A 161 18.39 5.63 10.65
N GLU A 162 17.57 6.22 11.52
CA GLU A 162 16.98 5.52 12.66
C GLU A 162 15.68 4.85 12.22
N ILE A 163 15.62 3.52 12.27
CA ILE A 163 14.45 2.76 11.82
C ILE A 163 13.79 2.07 13.03
N TYR A 164 12.48 2.28 13.15
CA TYR A 164 11.66 1.76 14.24
C TYR A 164 10.57 0.83 13.67
N PRO A 165 10.88 -0.45 13.41
CA PRO A 165 9.88 -1.46 13.08
C PRO A 165 9.06 -1.81 14.32
N GLY A 166 7.80 -2.22 14.12
CA GLY A 166 6.86 -2.52 15.20
C GLY A 166 6.18 -1.30 15.80
N PHE A 167 6.35 -0.11 15.21
CA PHE A 167 5.72 1.12 15.66
C PHE A 167 4.73 1.62 14.62
N ALA A 168 3.46 1.72 14.97
CA ALA A 168 2.43 2.22 14.06
C ALA A 168 2.18 3.70 14.34
N ALA A 169 2.34 4.59 13.34
CA ALA A 169 1.83 5.95 13.45
C ALA A 169 0.30 5.90 13.56
N SER A 170 -0.26 6.40 14.66
CA SER A 170 -1.67 6.29 15.01
C SER A 170 -2.39 7.64 15.07
N GLU A 171 -1.63 8.73 15.19
CA GLU A 171 -2.15 10.08 15.35
C GLU A 171 -1.22 11.10 14.69
N VAL A 172 -1.81 12.13 14.06
CA VAL A 172 -1.08 13.29 13.54
C VAL A 172 -1.11 14.39 14.59
N LEU A 173 0.07 14.90 14.94
CA LEU A 173 0.21 16.00 15.89
C LEU A 173 0.27 17.33 15.15
N PHE A 174 -0.40 18.34 15.68
CA PHE A 174 -0.46 19.68 15.09
C PHE A 174 0.17 20.72 16.02
N HIS A 175 0.79 21.74 15.42
CA HIS A 175 1.13 22.98 16.11
C HIS A 175 -0.15 23.82 16.31
N GLU A 176 -0.09 24.82 17.18
CA GLU A 176 -1.20 25.76 17.41
C GLU A 176 -1.59 26.54 16.13
N ASP A 177 -0.67 26.69 15.19
CA ASP A 177 -0.92 27.32 13.89
C ASP A 177 -1.60 26.40 12.85
N GLY A 178 -1.89 25.15 13.24
CA GLY A 178 -2.53 24.13 12.40
C GLY A 178 -1.58 23.40 11.46
N SER A 179 -0.28 23.69 11.48
CA SER A 179 0.71 22.91 10.72
C SER A 179 1.04 21.59 11.41
N VAL A 180 1.44 20.58 10.63
CA VAL A 180 1.82 19.27 11.18
C VAL A 180 3.13 19.40 11.97
N LYS A 181 3.08 19.00 13.24
CA LYS A 181 4.20 18.96 14.19
C LYS A 181 4.95 17.64 14.17
N GLY A 182 4.25 16.55 13.85
CA GLY A 182 4.80 15.19 13.85
C GLY A 182 3.70 14.14 13.96
N ILE A 183 4.06 12.99 14.50
CA ILE A 183 3.15 11.86 14.71
C ILE A 183 3.27 11.33 16.14
N ALA A 184 2.28 10.55 16.54
CA ALA A 184 2.41 9.68 17.69
C ALA A 184 2.19 8.21 17.32
N THR A 185 2.90 7.33 18.02
CA THR A 185 2.75 5.88 17.84
C THR A 185 1.47 5.37 18.51
N ASN A 186 1.04 4.15 18.21
CA ASN A 186 -0.07 3.50 18.89
C ASN A 186 0.23 3.33 20.40
N ASP A 187 -0.79 3.45 21.24
CA ASP A 187 -0.73 2.87 22.58
C ASP A 187 -0.68 1.35 22.51
N VAL A 188 -0.27 0.73 23.61
CA VAL A 188 -0.35 -0.71 23.87
C VAL A 188 -1.16 -0.94 25.14
N GLY A 189 -1.96 -2.01 25.19
CA GLY A 189 -2.70 -2.41 26.40
C GLY A 189 -4.09 -1.79 26.57
N ILE A 190 -4.81 -1.56 25.47
CA ILE A 190 -6.23 -1.18 25.51
C ILE A 190 -7.07 -2.47 25.36
N ALA A 191 -8.05 -2.70 26.24
CA ALA A 191 -8.89 -3.90 26.22
C ALA A 191 -9.97 -3.86 25.13
N LYS A 192 -10.46 -5.04 24.74
CA LYS A 192 -11.44 -5.24 23.65
C LYS A 192 -12.77 -4.48 23.80
N ASP A 193 -13.13 -4.03 25.01
CA ASP A 193 -14.40 -3.35 25.36
C ASP A 193 -14.36 -1.82 25.25
N GLY A 194 -13.24 -1.24 24.79
CA GLY A 194 -13.22 0.10 24.22
C GLY A 194 -13.26 1.28 25.21
N SER A 195 -12.74 1.14 26.44
CA SER A 195 -12.30 2.33 27.20
C SER A 195 -11.28 3.14 26.37
N PRO A 196 -11.43 4.48 26.18
CA PRO A 196 -11.75 5.00 24.86
C PRO A 196 -10.69 5.92 24.21
N LYS A 197 -11.00 6.37 22.97
CA LYS A 197 -10.51 7.56 22.24
C LYS A 197 -11.70 8.23 21.52
N ASP A 198 -11.61 9.52 21.19
CA ASP A 198 -12.26 10.10 19.98
C ASP A 198 -11.58 11.40 19.47
N SER A 199 -11.20 11.43 18.18
CA SER A 199 -11.16 12.62 17.30
C SER A 199 -10.94 12.24 15.81
N PHE A 200 -11.68 12.90 14.91
CA PHE A 200 -11.84 12.58 13.47
C PHE A 200 -11.77 13.87 12.63
N GLU A 201 -11.23 13.82 11.39
CA GLU A 201 -11.63 14.74 10.31
C GLU A 201 -11.27 14.30 8.86
N ARG A 202 -11.79 15.03 7.87
CA ARG A 202 -12.17 14.64 6.48
C ARG A 202 -11.09 14.85 5.39
N ASP A 203 -11.22 14.12 4.27
CA ASP A 203 -10.43 14.27 3.02
C ASP A 203 -11.29 14.53 1.76
N ASN A 204 -10.61 15.04 0.72
CA ASN A 204 -11.06 15.46 -0.62
C ASN A 204 -11.09 14.27 -1.63
N GLU A 205 -11.26 14.59 -2.92
CA GLU A 205 -11.59 13.68 -4.05
C GLU A 205 -11.02 12.25 -4.02
N VAL A 206 -11.86 11.30 -4.41
CA VAL A 206 -11.74 9.88 -4.06
C VAL A 206 -10.88 9.11 -5.07
N GLN A 207 -9.84 8.46 -4.57
CA GLN A 207 -9.01 7.50 -5.31
C GLN A 207 -9.80 6.23 -5.66
N THR A 208 -9.48 5.59 -6.79
CA THR A 208 -9.97 4.23 -7.11
C THR A 208 -8.89 3.18 -6.86
N TYR A 209 -9.29 1.97 -6.51
CA TYR A 209 -8.43 0.90 -6.04
C TYR A 209 -8.85 -0.44 -6.64
N GLY A 210 -7.89 -1.35 -6.69
CA GLY A 210 -8.15 -2.78 -6.78
C GLY A 210 -7.45 -3.55 -5.68
N ILE A 211 -7.61 -4.86 -5.73
CA ILE A 211 -7.09 -5.79 -4.73
C ILE A 211 -6.25 -6.86 -5.40
N GLY A 212 -4.97 -6.89 -5.03
CA GLY A 212 -4.04 -7.93 -5.40
C GLY A 212 -4.10 -9.08 -4.40
N ILE A 213 -4.20 -10.31 -4.91
CA ILE A 213 -4.01 -11.54 -4.13
C ILE A 213 -2.78 -12.23 -4.69
N LYS A 214 -1.81 -12.53 -3.82
CA LYS A 214 -0.55 -13.18 -4.19
C LYS A 214 -0.41 -14.50 -3.46
N GLU A 215 0.14 -15.48 -4.15
CA GLU A 215 0.63 -16.73 -3.57
C GLU A 215 2.08 -16.95 -4.02
N LEU A 216 2.91 -17.52 -3.13
CA LEU A 216 4.23 -18.05 -3.49
C LEU A 216 4.14 -19.57 -3.60
N TRP A 217 4.80 -20.10 -4.63
CA TRP A 217 4.79 -21.52 -4.94
C TRP A 217 6.21 -22.01 -5.16
N GLN A 218 6.55 -23.13 -4.50
CA GLN A 218 7.71 -23.92 -4.82
C GLN A 218 7.31 -24.95 -5.88
N VAL A 219 7.97 -24.93 -7.03
CA VAL A 219 7.67 -25.80 -8.17
C VAL A 219 8.91 -26.57 -8.59
N ASP A 220 8.69 -27.61 -9.38
CA ASP A 220 9.78 -28.36 -10.03
C ASP A 220 10.66 -27.40 -10.87
N PRO A 221 11.99 -27.36 -10.65
CA PRO A 221 12.91 -26.54 -11.44
C PRO A 221 12.77 -26.74 -12.96
N GLU A 222 12.40 -27.93 -13.43
CA GLU A 222 12.22 -28.21 -14.86
C GLU A 222 11.01 -27.47 -15.47
N LYS A 223 10.04 -27.08 -14.63
CA LYS A 223 8.86 -26.29 -15.03
C LYS A 223 9.07 -24.79 -14.90
N HIS A 224 10.18 -24.36 -14.29
CA HIS A 224 10.51 -22.96 -14.07
C HIS A 224 11.30 -22.40 -15.26
N ASP A 225 10.87 -21.25 -15.78
CA ASP A 225 11.56 -20.50 -16.85
C ASP A 225 12.07 -19.17 -16.26
N PRO A 226 13.34 -19.11 -15.78
CA PRO A 226 13.85 -17.93 -15.07
C PRO A 226 13.83 -16.67 -15.94
N GLY A 227 13.18 -15.61 -15.45
CA GLY A 227 13.01 -14.35 -16.18
C GLY A 227 11.77 -14.31 -17.07
N LEU A 228 10.90 -15.32 -17.03
CA LEU A 228 9.59 -15.30 -17.68
C LEU A 228 8.57 -14.52 -16.86
N ILE A 229 7.85 -13.63 -17.53
CA ILE A 229 6.65 -12.96 -17.03
C ILE A 229 5.44 -13.40 -17.87
N VAL A 230 4.35 -13.76 -17.20
CA VAL A 230 3.08 -14.13 -17.84
C VAL A 230 1.96 -13.25 -17.30
N HIS A 231 1.24 -12.59 -18.19
CA HIS A 231 0.03 -11.83 -17.88
C HIS A 231 -1.17 -12.41 -18.60
N THR A 232 -2.33 -12.33 -17.96
CA THR A 232 -3.59 -12.79 -18.54
C THR A 232 -4.71 -11.81 -18.26
N ALA A 233 -5.61 -11.63 -19.23
CA ALA A 233 -6.87 -10.91 -19.06
C ALA A 233 -8.06 -11.77 -19.53
N GLY A 234 -9.29 -11.39 -19.18
CA GLY A 234 -10.50 -12.15 -19.50
C GLY A 234 -10.86 -13.16 -18.41
N TRP A 235 -11.16 -14.40 -18.78
CA TRP A 235 -11.63 -15.42 -17.84
C TRP A 235 -10.68 -15.58 -16.63
N PRO A 236 -11.19 -15.72 -15.39
CA PRO A 236 -12.59 -15.92 -14.99
C PRO A 236 -13.39 -14.62 -14.72
N MET A 237 -12.88 -13.45 -15.12
CA MET A 237 -13.59 -12.19 -14.94
C MET A 237 -14.79 -12.12 -15.90
N PRO A 238 -15.96 -11.62 -15.44
CA PRO A 238 -17.07 -11.31 -16.32
C PRO A 238 -16.75 -10.10 -17.22
N ASP A 239 -17.36 -10.03 -18.41
CA ASP A 239 -17.15 -8.97 -19.41
C ASP A 239 -17.51 -7.55 -18.92
N SER A 240 -18.18 -7.43 -17.77
CA SER A 240 -18.44 -6.14 -17.12
C SER A 240 -17.94 -6.15 -15.68
N ILE A 241 -17.10 -5.18 -15.34
CA ILE A 241 -16.59 -4.91 -13.98
C ILE A 241 -17.75 -4.63 -13.00
N ILE A 242 -18.94 -4.27 -13.50
CA ILE A 242 -20.11 -3.83 -12.71
C ILE A 242 -21.00 -5.02 -12.23
N GLN A 243 -20.49 -6.25 -12.23
CA GLN A 243 -21.15 -7.42 -11.62
C GLN A 243 -20.38 -7.98 -10.41
N ILE A 244 -19.65 -7.12 -9.68
CA ILE A 244 -18.85 -7.48 -8.49
C ILE A 244 -19.70 -8.05 -7.34
N HIS A 245 -21.02 -7.86 -7.38
CA HIS A 245 -21.92 -8.21 -6.29
C HIS A 245 -21.79 -9.64 -5.76
N THR A 246 -21.69 -10.63 -6.64
CA THR A 246 -21.60 -12.07 -6.28
C THR A 246 -20.17 -12.60 -6.35
N CYS A 247 -19.23 -11.71 -6.64
CA CYS A 247 -17.87 -12.05 -6.95
C CYS A 247 -17.02 -12.12 -5.68
N THR A 248 -16.37 -13.26 -5.46
CA THR A 248 -15.37 -13.40 -4.40
C THR A 248 -14.00 -13.39 -5.06
N LEU A 249 -13.22 -12.32 -4.85
CA LEU A 249 -11.90 -12.13 -5.49
C LEU A 249 -10.93 -13.27 -5.15
N LEU A 250 -10.98 -13.75 -3.91
CA LEU A 250 -10.24 -14.95 -3.50
C LEU A 250 -10.70 -16.22 -4.24
N LYS A 251 -11.99 -16.38 -4.55
CA LYS A 251 -12.46 -17.54 -5.32
C LYS A 251 -12.14 -17.40 -6.80
N LEU A 252 -12.07 -16.18 -7.34
CA LEU A 252 -11.57 -15.93 -8.69
C LEU A 252 -10.08 -16.27 -8.83
N SER A 253 -9.24 -15.85 -7.88
CA SER A 253 -7.80 -16.19 -7.90
C SER A 253 -7.56 -17.70 -7.75
N LYS A 254 -8.47 -18.42 -7.08
CA LYS A 254 -8.49 -19.90 -7.07
C LYS A 254 -8.94 -20.46 -8.42
N ARG A 255 -10.01 -19.93 -8.98
CA ARG A 255 -10.59 -20.39 -10.25
C ARG A 255 -9.64 -20.19 -11.43
N ILE A 256 -8.91 -19.08 -11.51
CA ILE A 256 -7.95 -18.86 -12.61
C ILE A 256 -6.87 -19.95 -12.67
N LYS A 257 -6.43 -20.46 -11.51
CA LYS A 257 -5.43 -21.53 -11.43
C LYS A 257 -5.91 -22.84 -12.04
N THR A 258 -7.22 -23.08 -12.12
CA THR A 258 -7.77 -24.30 -12.73
C THR A 258 -7.82 -24.23 -14.26
N HIS A 259 -7.52 -23.07 -14.86
CA HIS A 259 -7.51 -22.93 -16.32
C HIS A 259 -6.47 -23.87 -16.95
N PRO A 260 -6.77 -24.57 -18.06
CA PRO A 260 -5.85 -25.53 -18.68
C PRO A 260 -4.47 -24.97 -19.05
N ALA A 261 -4.38 -23.67 -19.36
CA ALA A 261 -3.11 -23.02 -19.66
C ALA A 261 -2.33 -22.52 -18.42
N ILE A 262 -2.98 -22.44 -17.26
CA ILE A 262 -2.38 -21.92 -16.02
C ILE A 262 -2.04 -23.06 -15.06
N LYS A 263 -2.92 -24.06 -14.96
CA LYS A 263 -2.74 -25.24 -14.11
C LYS A 263 -1.35 -25.89 -14.21
N PRO A 264 -0.74 -26.08 -15.41
CA PRO A 264 0.55 -26.75 -15.53
C PRO A 264 1.70 -26.07 -14.76
N TYR A 265 1.63 -24.75 -14.54
CA TYR A 265 2.63 -24.01 -13.77
C TYR A 265 2.66 -24.41 -12.28
N PHE A 266 1.57 -24.96 -11.77
CA PHE A 266 1.39 -25.29 -10.35
C PHE A 266 1.35 -26.80 -10.08
N GLU A 267 1.19 -27.62 -11.12
CA GLU A 267 1.06 -29.08 -10.97
C GLU A 267 2.30 -29.69 -10.29
N GLY A 268 2.08 -30.36 -9.16
CA GLY A 268 3.16 -30.95 -8.35
C GLY A 268 3.92 -29.94 -7.48
N GLY A 269 3.56 -28.65 -7.54
CA GLY A 269 4.12 -27.63 -6.68
C GLY A 269 3.47 -27.57 -5.30
N THR A 270 4.17 -26.91 -4.38
CA THR A 270 3.72 -26.64 -3.02
C THR A 270 3.50 -25.15 -2.86
N ARG A 271 2.32 -24.75 -2.40
CA ARG A 271 2.05 -23.36 -2.02
C ARG A 271 2.71 -23.07 -0.68
N ILE A 272 3.59 -22.06 -0.64
CA ILE A 272 4.42 -21.73 0.53
C ILE A 272 4.12 -20.33 1.11
N GLY A 273 3.39 -19.48 0.40
CA GLY A 273 2.99 -18.16 0.89
C GLY A 273 1.66 -17.71 0.31
N TYR A 274 0.96 -16.85 1.05
CA TYR A 274 -0.27 -16.17 0.62
C TYR A 274 -0.29 -14.76 1.20
N GLY A 275 -0.93 -13.84 0.50
CA GLY A 275 -1.23 -12.52 1.03
C GLY A 275 -2.13 -11.72 0.10
N ALA A 276 -2.57 -10.56 0.57
CA ALA A 276 -3.37 -9.64 -0.21
C ALA A 276 -3.06 -8.19 0.12
N ARG A 277 -3.17 -7.30 -0.88
CA ARG A 277 -2.92 -5.86 -0.73
C ARG A 277 -3.79 -5.07 -1.69
N ALA A 278 -4.37 -3.97 -1.22
CA ALA A 278 -4.99 -3.00 -2.11
C ALA A 278 -3.92 -2.21 -2.89
N LEU A 279 -4.23 -1.86 -4.13
CA LEU A 279 -3.38 -1.06 -5.00
C LEU A 279 -4.20 0.07 -5.63
N ASN A 280 -3.56 1.21 -5.89
CA ASN A 280 -4.20 2.35 -6.54
C ASN A 280 -4.46 2.04 -8.02
N GLU A 281 -5.61 2.44 -8.52
CA GLU A 281 -6.00 2.29 -9.93
C GLU A 281 -6.48 3.60 -10.57
N GLY A 282 -6.65 4.66 -9.79
CA GLY A 282 -7.12 5.95 -10.29
C GLY A 282 -6.09 6.70 -11.12
N GLY A 283 -4.80 6.41 -10.89
CA GLY A 283 -3.69 6.95 -11.66
C GLY A 283 -3.57 8.47 -11.56
N PHE A 284 -3.16 9.10 -12.66
CA PHE A 284 -2.85 10.53 -12.71
C PHE A 284 -4.01 11.43 -12.26
N GLN A 285 -5.25 11.02 -12.54
CA GLN A 285 -6.47 11.76 -12.23
C GLN A 285 -6.78 11.84 -10.74
N CYS A 286 -6.23 10.92 -9.95
CA CYS A 286 -6.50 10.80 -8.52
C CYS A 286 -5.29 11.19 -7.67
N ILE A 287 -4.29 11.87 -8.23
CA ILE A 287 -3.15 12.39 -7.48
C ILE A 287 -3.64 13.62 -6.68
N PRO A 288 -3.60 13.59 -5.33
CA PRO A 288 -4.08 14.70 -4.52
C PRO A 288 -3.03 15.81 -4.46
N LYS A 289 -3.36 16.89 -3.74
CA LYS A 289 -2.33 17.86 -3.31
C LYS A 289 -1.30 17.14 -2.45
N LEU A 290 -0.03 17.21 -2.86
CA LEU A 290 1.04 16.41 -2.27
C LEU A 290 1.72 17.07 -1.07
N THR A 291 1.49 18.35 -0.82
CA THR A 291 2.19 19.12 0.21
C THR A 291 1.21 19.87 1.09
N PHE A 292 1.57 19.99 2.36
CA PHE A 292 0.84 20.73 3.37
C PHE A 292 1.83 21.32 4.38
N PRO A 293 1.44 22.34 5.17
CA PRO A 293 2.33 22.89 6.19
C PRO A 293 2.79 21.80 7.16
N GLY A 294 4.11 21.57 7.22
CA GLY A 294 4.72 20.54 8.07
C GLY A 294 4.91 19.16 7.41
N GLY A 295 4.48 18.92 6.16
CA GLY A 295 4.69 17.61 5.54
C GLY A 295 4.33 17.46 4.06
N CYS A 296 4.49 16.23 3.57
CA CYS A 296 4.16 15.85 2.19
C CYS A 296 3.76 14.38 2.07
N LEU A 297 3.10 14.04 0.96
CA LEU A 297 2.71 12.68 0.57
C LEU A 297 3.62 12.16 -0.55
N ILE A 298 4.08 10.92 -0.42
CA ILE A 298 4.91 10.22 -1.40
C ILE A 298 4.39 8.80 -1.66
N GLY A 299 4.92 8.15 -2.69
CA GLY A 299 4.64 6.74 -2.97
C GLY A 299 3.20 6.45 -3.40
N CYS A 300 2.74 5.24 -3.08
CA CYS A 300 1.38 4.81 -3.37
C CYS A 300 0.33 5.51 -2.48
N SER A 301 0.74 6.11 -1.36
CA SER A 301 -0.16 6.99 -0.58
C SER A 301 -0.63 8.17 -1.44
N ALA A 302 0.28 8.75 -2.23
CA ALA A 302 -0.01 9.79 -3.22
C ALA A 302 -0.58 9.26 -4.56
N GLY A 303 -0.64 7.94 -4.77
CA GLY A 303 -1.25 7.33 -5.96
C GLY A 303 -0.35 7.21 -7.20
N PHE A 304 0.98 7.18 -7.07
CA PHE A 304 1.90 7.13 -8.22
C PHE A 304 2.03 5.76 -8.93
N LEU A 305 1.02 4.88 -8.84
CA LEU A 305 1.07 3.58 -9.52
C LEU A 305 0.76 3.74 -11.02
N ASN A 306 1.64 3.23 -11.88
CA ASN A 306 1.35 3.09 -13.31
C ASN A 306 0.53 1.82 -13.54
N VAL A 307 -0.78 1.98 -13.66
CA VAL A 307 -1.74 0.86 -13.74
C VAL A 307 -1.53 0.01 -14.99
N PRO A 308 -1.41 0.57 -16.21
CA PRO A 308 -1.19 -0.24 -17.42
C PRO A 308 0.11 -1.05 -17.38
N LYS A 309 1.14 -0.57 -16.68
CA LYS A 309 2.40 -1.30 -16.49
C LYS A 309 2.36 -2.26 -15.29
N ILE A 310 1.40 -2.10 -14.38
CA ILE A 310 1.32 -2.74 -13.07
C ILE A 310 2.60 -2.48 -12.25
N LYS A 311 3.06 -1.22 -12.25
CA LYS A 311 4.31 -0.83 -11.60
C LYS A 311 4.17 0.49 -10.86
N GLY A 312 4.39 0.46 -9.55
CA GLY A 312 4.43 1.66 -8.70
C GLY A 312 5.73 1.81 -7.91
N THR A 313 6.60 0.79 -7.86
CA THR A 313 7.80 0.84 -7.00
C THR A 313 8.79 1.93 -7.41
N HIS A 314 9.13 2.00 -8.70
CA HIS A 314 10.08 2.99 -9.22
C HIS A 314 9.58 4.43 -9.04
N THR A 315 8.34 4.73 -9.39
CA THR A 315 7.72 6.04 -9.15
C THR A 315 7.63 6.37 -7.66
N ALA A 316 7.33 5.38 -6.82
CA ALA A 316 7.32 5.55 -5.37
C ALA A 316 8.70 5.91 -4.82
N MET A 317 9.75 5.19 -5.22
CA MET A 317 11.14 5.52 -4.89
C MET A 317 11.49 6.94 -5.35
N LYS A 318 11.22 7.27 -6.61
CA LYS A 318 11.53 8.60 -7.18
C LYS A 318 10.81 9.73 -6.43
N SER A 319 9.55 9.54 -6.07
CA SER A 319 8.80 10.54 -5.30
C SER A 319 9.43 10.80 -3.93
N GLY A 320 9.92 9.76 -3.25
CA GLY A 320 10.67 9.90 -1.99
C GLY A 320 11.98 10.65 -2.19
N MET A 321 12.74 10.35 -3.25
CA MET A 321 13.98 11.05 -3.56
C MET A 321 13.76 12.55 -3.85
N ILE A 322 12.74 12.89 -4.64
CA ILE A 322 12.40 14.29 -4.93
C ILE A 322 11.95 15.03 -3.67
N ALA A 323 11.18 14.38 -2.80
CA ALA A 323 10.79 14.95 -1.52
C ALA A 323 12.02 15.23 -0.63
N ALA A 324 12.95 14.27 -0.53
CA ALA A 324 14.21 14.43 0.19
C ALA A 324 15.05 15.62 -0.31
N GLU A 325 15.24 15.71 -1.63
CA GLU A 325 15.96 16.81 -2.28
C GLU A 325 15.31 18.16 -2.00
N SER A 326 13.97 18.21 -2.02
CA SER A 326 13.21 19.42 -1.74
C SER A 326 13.30 19.85 -0.27
N ILE A 327 13.24 18.89 0.67
CA ILE A 327 13.34 19.14 2.12
C ILE A 327 14.69 19.77 2.45
N LEU A 328 15.80 19.22 1.94
CA LEU A 328 17.13 19.78 2.22
C LEU A 328 17.40 21.12 1.51
N GLN A 329 16.81 21.34 0.33
CA GLN A 329 16.82 22.69 -0.27
C GLN A 329 16.10 23.71 0.61
N CYS A 330 14.98 23.33 1.23
CA CYS A 330 14.29 24.19 2.19
C CYS A 330 15.12 24.40 3.47
N HIS A 331 15.75 23.34 4.01
CA HIS A 331 16.57 23.43 5.22
C HIS A 331 17.84 24.29 5.03
N SER A 332 18.55 24.13 3.91
CA SER A 332 19.78 24.90 3.60
C SER A 332 19.52 26.39 3.33
N ARG A 333 18.32 26.75 2.81
CA ARG A 333 17.91 28.14 2.57
C ARG A 333 17.68 28.99 3.83
N TRP A 334 17.70 28.39 5.03
CA TRP A 334 17.62 29.13 6.29
C TRP A 334 18.97 29.66 6.82
N LYS A 335 20.10 29.32 6.18
CA LYS A 335 21.42 29.94 6.45
C LYS A 335 21.84 31.01 5.45
N PHE A 336 21.04 31.31 4.42
CA PHE A 336 21.31 32.42 3.49
C PHE A 336 20.02 33.12 3.08
N SER A 337 19.78 34.29 3.68
CA SER A 337 18.88 35.29 3.12
C SER A 337 19.58 36.00 1.96
N HIS A 338 18.85 36.19 0.86
CA HIS A 338 19.16 36.89 -0.40
C HIS A 338 19.81 36.08 -1.53
N THR A 339 19.01 35.74 -2.55
CA THR A 339 19.13 36.36 -3.90
C THR A 339 18.00 35.89 -4.83
N PHE A 340 17.31 36.85 -5.46
CA PHE A 340 16.36 36.65 -6.55
C PHE A 340 17.08 36.64 -7.91
N GLY A 341 16.59 35.81 -8.84
CA GLY A 341 16.35 36.23 -10.23
C GLY A 341 17.43 35.98 -11.29
N LYS A 342 17.05 35.18 -12.30
CA LYS A 342 17.23 35.42 -13.76
C LYS A 342 16.35 34.37 -14.47
N TRP A 343 15.60 34.76 -15.52
CA TRP A 343 14.70 33.90 -16.33
C TRP A 343 13.26 33.68 -15.84
N GLY A 344 12.50 34.75 -15.54
CA GLY A 344 11.07 34.65 -15.20
C GLY A 344 10.16 33.85 -16.16
N LEU A 345 8.89 33.74 -15.78
CA LEU A 345 7.74 32.97 -16.32
C LEU A 345 7.74 32.59 -17.83
N TYR A 346 8.32 33.41 -18.71
CA TYR A 346 8.31 33.21 -20.16
C TYR A 346 9.37 32.20 -20.67
N GLY A 347 10.42 31.90 -19.90
CA GLY A 347 11.40 30.86 -20.27
C GLY A 347 10.86 29.43 -20.17
N GLY A 348 9.91 29.19 -19.25
CA GLY A 348 9.26 27.89 -19.06
C GLY A 348 8.25 27.55 -20.16
N MET A 349 7.54 28.55 -20.69
CA MET A 349 6.52 28.34 -21.73
C MET A 349 7.12 27.98 -23.10
N ALA A 350 8.34 28.43 -23.40
CA ALA A 350 9.01 28.10 -24.66
C ALA A 350 9.56 26.66 -24.69
N TYR A 351 9.83 26.06 -23.53
CA TYR A 351 10.34 24.69 -23.41
C TYR A 351 9.23 23.64 -23.53
N THR A 352 8.04 23.94 -23.01
CA THR A 352 6.86 23.05 -23.10
C THR A 352 6.23 23.03 -24.50
N GLY A 353 6.44 24.10 -25.29
CA GLY A 353 5.83 24.25 -26.61
C GLY A 353 6.46 23.44 -27.75
N LEU A 354 7.66 22.88 -27.57
CA LEU A 354 8.40 22.26 -28.69
C LEU A 354 8.79 20.78 -28.47
N PHE A 355 8.48 20.17 -27.32
CA PHE A 355 8.78 18.75 -27.03
C PHE A 355 7.61 17.94 -26.45
N TYR A 356 6.41 18.17 -26.99
CA TYR A 356 5.26 17.31 -26.69
C TYR A 356 4.61 16.72 -27.95
N VAL A 357 4.76 17.35 -29.11
CA VAL A 357 3.72 17.36 -30.17
C VAL A 357 3.65 16.15 -31.13
N ILE A 358 4.36 15.04 -30.94
CA ILE A 358 4.12 13.85 -31.82
C ILE A 358 3.77 12.59 -31.00
N ALA A 359 2.76 12.78 -30.14
CA ALA A 359 1.73 11.83 -29.69
C ALA A 359 2.02 10.77 -28.61
N ASN A 360 2.88 11.09 -27.64
CA ASN A 360 3.21 10.25 -26.48
C ASN A 360 2.18 10.40 -25.32
N GLY A 361 0.89 10.10 -25.54
CA GLY A 361 -0.20 10.30 -24.55
C GLY A 361 -0.82 11.70 -24.58
N LEU A 362 -0.99 12.21 -25.80
CA LEU A 362 -1.30 13.61 -26.11
C LEU A 362 -2.74 13.79 -26.59
N GLU A 363 -3.68 13.02 -26.03
CA GLU A 363 -5.09 13.24 -26.24
C GLU A 363 -5.48 14.60 -25.61
N PRO A 364 -6.19 15.50 -26.32
CA PRO A 364 -6.63 16.80 -25.77
C PRO A 364 -7.78 16.67 -24.75
N TRP A 365 -7.96 15.48 -24.18
CA TRP A 365 -8.95 15.15 -23.17
C TRP A 365 -8.34 14.22 -22.12
N THR A 366 -8.70 14.45 -20.86
CA THR A 366 -8.47 13.50 -19.78
C THR A 366 -9.81 12.86 -19.42
N LEU A 367 -9.92 11.54 -19.54
CA LEU A 367 -11.11 10.82 -19.08
C LEU A 367 -11.19 10.91 -17.55
N LYS A 368 -12.36 11.31 -17.03
CA LYS A 368 -12.63 11.39 -15.59
C LYS A 368 -13.22 10.06 -15.10
N HIS A 369 -12.85 9.68 -13.88
CA HIS A 369 -13.62 8.68 -13.13
C HIS A 369 -14.93 9.31 -12.68
N GLY A 370 -16.06 8.69 -13.04
CA GLY A 370 -17.39 9.26 -12.80
C GLY A 370 -18.07 8.76 -11.52
N HIS A 371 -17.38 7.92 -10.74
CA HIS A 371 -17.94 7.22 -9.58
C HIS A 371 -16.83 6.88 -8.59
N THR A 372 -17.22 6.64 -7.34
CA THR A 372 -16.37 6.01 -6.32
C THR A 372 -16.55 4.50 -6.37
N ASP A 373 -15.51 3.71 -6.10
CA ASP A 373 -15.61 2.23 -6.19
C ASP A 373 -16.74 1.68 -5.32
N ASN A 374 -16.97 2.26 -4.14
CA ASN A 374 -18.03 1.83 -3.23
C ASN A 374 -19.45 2.06 -3.78
N SER A 375 -19.63 2.98 -4.73
CA SER A 375 -20.92 3.28 -5.34
C SER A 375 -21.27 2.36 -6.52
N THR A 376 -20.37 1.44 -6.90
CA THR A 376 -20.52 0.60 -8.10
C THR A 376 -21.25 -0.73 -7.87
N LEU A 377 -21.54 -1.07 -6.61
CA LEU A 377 -22.27 -2.30 -6.28
C LEU A 377 -23.73 -2.22 -6.73
N LYS A 378 -24.16 -3.23 -7.51
CA LYS A 378 -25.58 -3.49 -7.77
C LYS A 378 -26.24 -4.17 -6.56
N LEU A 379 -27.57 -4.08 -6.47
CA LEU A 379 -28.35 -4.78 -5.45
C LEU A 379 -28.27 -6.30 -5.69
N ALA A 380 -28.32 -7.07 -4.60
CA ALA A 380 -28.20 -8.54 -4.66
C ALA A 380 -29.27 -9.19 -5.54
N LYS A 381 -30.50 -8.71 -5.43
CA LYS A 381 -31.66 -9.19 -6.21
C LYS A 381 -31.50 -8.99 -7.73
N ASP A 382 -30.65 -8.07 -8.15
CA ASP A 382 -30.41 -7.74 -9.56
C ASP A 382 -29.19 -8.49 -10.13
N CYS A 383 -28.59 -9.39 -9.34
CA CYS A 383 -27.40 -10.15 -9.70
C CYS A 383 -27.63 -11.67 -9.62
N LYS A 384 -26.99 -12.41 -10.52
CA LYS A 384 -26.96 -13.87 -10.46
C LYS A 384 -25.81 -14.35 -9.55
N PRO A 385 -26.05 -15.23 -8.57
CA PRO A 385 -24.98 -15.87 -7.80
C PRO A 385 -23.96 -16.58 -8.70
N ILE A 386 -22.68 -16.43 -8.38
CA ILE A 386 -21.61 -17.17 -9.05
C ILE A 386 -21.36 -18.44 -8.25
N GLU A 387 -21.52 -19.59 -8.90
CA GLU A 387 -21.12 -20.86 -8.34
C GLU A 387 -19.60 -21.04 -8.46
N TYR A 388 -18.96 -21.32 -7.34
CA TYR A 388 -17.53 -21.60 -7.27
C TYR A 388 -17.32 -23.05 -6.86
N ALA A 389 -16.43 -23.74 -7.55
CA ALA A 389 -16.01 -25.08 -7.17
C ALA A 389 -15.41 -25.07 -5.74
N LYS A 390 -15.63 -26.17 -5.01
CA LYS A 390 -14.99 -26.38 -3.72
C LYS A 390 -13.47 -26.49 -3.91
N PRO A 391 -12.66 -26.00 -2.95
CA PRO A 391 -11.22 -26.15 -3.03
C PRO A 391 -10.82 -27.64 -3.03
N ASP A 392 -9.84 -27.99 -3.84
CA ASP A 392 -9.32 -29.36 -3.99
C ASP A 392 -8.17 -29.69 -3.04
N GLY A 393 -7.68 -28.70 -2.28
CA GLY A 393 -6.57 -28.83 -1.33
C GLY A 393 -5.21 -29.07 -1.99
N LYS A 394 -5.12 -28.95 -3.32
CA LYS A 394 -3.89 -29.18 -4.10
C LYS A 394 -3.50 -27.96 -4.91
N LEU A 395 -4.45 -27.44 -5.68
CA LEU A 395 -4.29 -26.25 -6.53
C LEU A 395 -5.07 -25.06 -5.95
N THR A 396 -6.20 -25.36 -5.33
CA THR A 396 -7.16 -24.42 -4.76
C THR A 396 -7.38 -24.77 -3.29
N PHE A 397 -7.30 -23.77 -2.42
CA PHE A 397 -7.32 -23.96 -0.97
C PHE A 397 -8.47 -23.19 -0.35
N ASP A 398 -8.87 -23.48 0.89
CA ASP A 398 -9.84 -22.67 1.64
C ASP A 398 -9.20 -21.37 2.17
N ILE A 399 -10.01 -20.46 2.73
CA ILE A 399 -9.51 -19.16 3.21
C ILE A 399 -8.66 -19.30 4.48
N LEU A 400 -9.01 -20.20 5.40
CA LEU A 400 -8.33 -20.35 6.69
C LEU A 400 -6.92 -20.91 6.49
N SER A 401 -6.77 -21.93 5.64
CA SER A 401 -5.43 -22.43 5.25
C SER A 401 -4.61 -21.40 4.49
N SER A 402 -5.25 -20.43 3.83
CA SER A 402 -4.57 -19.34 3.14
C SER A 402 -4.11 -18.27 4.13
N VAL A 403 -4.97 -17.87 5.07
CA VAL A 403 -4.64 -16.93 6.16
C VAL A 403 -3.52 -17.49 7.04
N ALA A 404 -3.54 -18.78 7.37
CA ALA A 404 -2.50 -19.41 8.19
C ALA A 404 -1.09 -19.20 7.62
N ILE A 405 -0.92 -19.32 6.30
CA ILE A 405 0.40 -19.15 5.64
C ILE A 405 0.74 -17.69 5.29
N THR A 406 -0.04 -16.72 5.77
CA THR A 406 0.38 -15.31 5.82
C THR A 406 1.24 -15.02 7.05
N GLY A 407 1.22 -15.92 8.04
CA GLY A 407 1.75 -15.69 9.38
C GLY A 407 1.04 -14.58 10.17
N THR A 408 -0.10 -14.07 9.69
CA THR A 408 -0.76 -12.92 10.31
C THR A 408 -1.29 -13.24 11.69
N ASN A 409 -0.99 -12.36 12.64
CA ASN A 409 -1.49 -12.44 14.00
C ASN A 409 -1.54 -11.03 14.62
N HIS A 410 -2.34 -10.93 15.68
CA HIS A 410 -2.53 -9.72 16.50
C HIS A 410 -2.75 -10.18 17.95
N GLU A 411 -2.48 -9.32 18.93
CA GLU A 411 -2.92 -9.54 20.31
C GLU A 411 -4.46 -9.70 20.33
N GLY A 412 -4.95 -10.75 20.99
CA GLY A 412 -6.36 -11.12 21.00
C GLY A 412 -7.22 -10.25 21.92
N ASP A 413 -6.57 -9.63 22.92
CA ASP A 413 -7.19 -8.69 23.85
C ASP A 413 -6.90 -7.23 23.49
N GLN A 414 -7.22 -6.85 22.24
CA GLN A 414 -7.21 -5.46 21.79
C GLN A 414 -8.52 -5.10 21.07
N PRO A 415 -8.94 -3.82 21.05
CA PRO A 415 -10.06 -3.37 20.24
C PRO A 415 -9.90 -3.76 18.79
N ALA A 416 -11.03 -4.04 18.13
CA ALA A 416 -11.02 -4.22 16.69
C ALA A 416 -10.55 -2.94 16.00
N HIS A 417 -9.49 -3.06 15.21
CA HIS A 417 -8.91 -1.96 14.42
C HIS A 417 -9.68 -1.70 13.11
N LEU A 418 -10.79 -2.41 12.90
CA LEU A 418 -11.79 -2.18 11.87
C LEU A 418 -12.99 -1.53 12.55
N THR A 419 -12.90 -0.23 12.81
CA THR A 419 -13.93 0.50 13.56
C THR A 419 -15.15 0.78 12.71
N LEU A 420 -16.33 0.85 13.33
CA LEU A 420 -17.60 1.20 12.70
C LEU A 420 -18.07 2.56 13.22
N LYS A 421 -18.53 3.45 12.34
CA LYS A 421 -19.20 4.69 12.77
C LYS A 421 -20.64 4.41 13.27
N ASP A 422 -21.28 3.37 12.74
CA ASP A 422 -22.62 2.87 13.07
C ASP A 422 -22.68 1.34 12.94
N ASP A 423 -22.94 0.64 14.05
CA ASP A 423 -22.95 -0.83 14.13
C ASP A 423 -24.14 -1.50 13.42
N ASP A 424 -25.22 -0.76 13.15
CA ASP A 424 -26.46 -1.31 12.60
C ASP A 424 -26.47 -1.40 11.07
N ILE A 425 -25.78 -0.47 10.40
CA ILE A 425 -25.69 -0.38 8.92
C ILE A 425 -25.30 -1.71 8.26
N PRO A 426 -24.21 -2.38 8.67
CA PRO A 426 -23.95 -3.78 8.38
C PRO A 426 -25.14 -4.69 8.08
N VAL A 427 -26.00 -4.90 9.06
CA VAL A 427 -27.11 -5.84 8.97
C VAL A 427 -28.26 -5.20 8.20
N GLN A 428 -28.60 -3.95 8.50
CA GLN A 428 -29.81 -3.31 7.99
C GLN A 428 -29.70 -2.91 6.51
N VAL A 429 -28.49 -2.59 6.04
CA VAL A 429 -28.24 -2.14 4.67
C VAL A 429 -27.48 -3.21 3.91
N ASN A 430 -26.35 -3.65 4.42
CA ASN A 430 -25.42 -4.40 3.58
C ASN A 430 -25.81 -5.86 3.41
N TYR A 431 -26.24 -6.52 4.47
CA TYR A 431 -26.84 -7.84 4.34
C TYR A 431 -28.13 -7.79 3.51
N GLN A 432 -29.04 -6.87 3.82
CA GLN A 432 -30.37 -6.84 3.21
C GLN A 432 -30.36 -6.45 1.74
N LYS A 433 -29.62 -5.39 1.37
CA LYS A 433 -29.58 -4.89 -0.01
C LYS A 433 -28.50 -5.57 -0.84
N TYR A 434 -27.39 -5.93 -0.19
CA TYR A 434 -26.17 -6.36 -0.84
C TYR A 434 -25.69 -7.77 -0.43
N ALA A 435 -26.50 -8.56 0.29
CA ALA A 435 -26.13 -9.92 0.72
C ALA A 435 -24.74 -10.00 1.38
N GLY A 436 -24.31 -8.96 2.10
CA GLY A 436 -23.05 -8.94 2.83
C GLY A 436 -21.80 -9.08 1.94
N PRO A 437 -21.45 -8.09 1.10
CA PRO A 437 -20.25 -8.14 0.26
C PRO A 437 -18.91 -8.32 1.03
N GLU A 438 -18.83 -7.85 2.27
CA GLU A 438 -17.71 -7.90 3.20
C GLU A 438 -17.21 -9.30 3.50
N GLY A 439 -18.11 -10.27 3.71
CA GLY A 439 -17.74 -11.67 3.84
C GLY A 439 -17.15 -12.29 2.56
N ARG A 440 -17.09 -11.52 1.46
CA ARG A 440 -16.64 -11.97 0.13
C ARG A 440 -15.49 -11.15 -0.45
N PHE A 441 -15.46 -9.84 -0.24
CA PHE A 441 -14.32 -9.03 -0.69
C PHE A 441 -13.12 -9.17 0.26
N CYS A 442 -13.35 -9.50 1.53
CA CYS A 442 -12.28 -9.63 2.50
C CYS A 442 -11.41 -10.86 2.18
N PRO A 443 -10.11 -10.68 1.89
CA PRO A 443 -9.23 -11.79 1.54
C PRO A 443 -8.82 -12.64 2.75
N ALA A 444 -9.18 -12.22 3.96
CA ALA A 444 -8.84 -12.89 5.21
C ALA A 444 -10.05 -13.44 5.98
N GLY A 445 -11.28 -13.23 5.49
CA GLY A 445 -12.48 -13.78 6.14
C GLY A 445 -12.78 -13.16 7.50
N VAL A 446 -12.42 -11.90 7.70
CA VAL A 446 -12.61 -11.17 8.97
C VAL A 446 -14.08 -10.94 9.30
N TYR A 447 -14.91 -10.79 8.27
CA TYR A 447 -16.31 -10.40 8.41
C TYR A 447 -17.23 -11.61 8.28
N GLU A 448 -17.91 -11.95 9.36
CA GLU A 448 -18.89 -13.04 9.39
C GLU A 448 -20.25 -12.53 9.90
N TYR A 449 -21.32 -13.00 9.25
CA TYR A 449 -22.69 -12.78 9.70
C TYR A 449 -23.13 -13.96 10.56
N VAL A 450 -23.27 -13.77 11.86
CA VAL A 450 -23.66 -14.81 12.81
C VAL A 450 -25.12 -14.62 13.28
N PRO A 451 -25.87 -15.71 13.55
CA PRO A 451 -27.18 -15.59 14.19
C PRO A 451 -27.07 -14.88 15.54
N ARG A 452 -28.06 -14.04 15.88
CA ARG A 452 -28.07 -13.40 17.19
C ARG A 452 -28.39 -14.41 18.31
N GLU A 453 -27.60 -14.38 19.37
CA GLU A 453 -27.81 -15.22 20.57
C GLU A 453 -28.86 -14.64 21.54
N ASP A 454 -29.31 -13.39 21.33
CA ASP A 454 -30.26 -12.67 22.20
C ASP A 454 -31.74 -13.06 21.98
N GLY A 455 -32.00 -14.10 21.18
CA GLY A 455 -33.35 -14.59 20.89
C GLY A 455 -34.17 -13.72 19.93
N LYS A 456 -33.60 -12.64 19.36
CA LYS A 456 -34.24 -11.85 18.30
C LYS A 456 -33.96 -12.46 16.92
N GLU A 457 -34.94 -12.43 16.02
CA GLU A 457 -34.73 -12.81 14.61
C GLU A 457 -33.73 -11.85 13.95
N GLY A 458 -32.67 -12.39 13.33
CA GLY A 458 -31.71 -11.61 12.53
C GLY A 458 -30.26 -12.12 12.60
N MET A 459 -29.43 -11.60 11.71
CA MET A 459 -27.98 -11.78 11.73
C MET A 459 -27.32 -10.59 12.43
N ARG A 460 -26.19 -10.78 13.09
CA ARG A 460 -25.24 -9.72 13.43
C ARG A 460 -24.06 -9.85 12.48
N LEU A 461 -23.61 -8.72 11.94
CA LEU A 461 -22.36 -8.68 11.22
C LEU A 461 -21.22 -8.31 12.16
N ASP A 462 -20.07 -8.89 11.92
CA ASP A 462 -18.80 -8.23 12.19
C ASP A 462 -18.38 -7.37 10.99
N PHE A 463 -18.64 -6.06 11.08
CA PHE A 463 -18.10 -4.93 10.29
C PHE A 463 -18.46 -4.69 8.78
N ASN A 464 -18.85 -3.44 8.39
CA ASN A 464 -18.95 -2.97 6.97
C ASN A 464 -18.91 -1.43 6.73
N GLN A 465 -18.78 -0.96 5.46
CA GLN A 465 -18.79 0.40 4.84
C GLN A 465 -19.45 1.52 5.65
N ASN A 466 -18.61 2.28 6.34
CA ASN A 466 -18.73 2.63 7.76
C ASN A 466 -17.51 2.09 8.52
N ILE A 467 -16.82 1.09 7.95
CA ILE A 467 -15.46 0.70 8.34
C ILE A 467 -14.51 1.88 8.18
N ASN A 468 -13.86 2.24 9.27
CA ASN A 468 -12.65 3.02 9.30
C ASN A 468 -11.52 2.11 9.79
N TRP A 469 -10.59 1.78 8.89
CA TRP A 469 -9.39 1.02 9.27
C TRP A 469 -8.43 1.94 9.99
N VAL A 470 -8.05 1.55 11.20
CA VAL A 470 -6.97 2.19 11.96
C VAL A 470 -5.86 1.18 12.17
N CYS A 471 -4.66 1.66 12.51
CA CYS A 471 -3.58 0.76 12.86
C CYS A 471 -3.96 -0.02 14.14
N PRO A 472 -3.84 -1.37 14.15
CA PRO A 472 -3.77 -2.12 15.40
C PRO A 472 -2.49 -1.81 16.15
N GLU A 473 -2.29 -2.47 17.29
CA GLU A 473 -1.00 -2.44 17.97
C GLU A 473 0.16 -2.78 17.01
N GLY A 474 1.25 -2.04 17.15
CA GLY A 474 2.45 -2.19 16.35
C GLY A 474 3.02 -3.61 16.41
N GLY A 475 3.57 -4.07 15.28
CA GLY A 475 3.95 -5.47 15.09
C GLY A 475 2.79 -6.38 14.66
N GLY A 476 1.54 -6.01 14.92
CA GLY A 476 0.36 -6.72 14.45
C GLY A 476 0.16 -6.63 12.94
N GLY A 477 -0.21 -7.75 12.32
CA GLY A 477 -0.44 -7.85 10.89
C GLY A 477 0.21 -9.09 10.27
N PRO A 478 0.39 -9.12 8.94
CA PRO A 478 1.07 -10.22 8.24
C PRO A 478 2.53 -10.40 8.67
N ALA A 479 3.06 -11.61 8.51
CA ALA A 479 4.48 -11.92 8.64
C ALA A 479 5.02 -12.43 7.30
N TYR A 480 4.96 -11.56 6.29
CA TYR A 480 5.39 -11.90 4.94
C TYR A 480 6.91 -12.07 4.85
N ASP A 481 7.34 -13.07 4.10
CA ASP A 481 8.73 -13.30 3.74
C ASP A 481 8.87 -13.27 2.21
N GLY A 482 9.58 -12.25 1.69
CA GLY A 482 9.82 -12.10 0.25
C GLY A 482 8.57 -11.91 -0.63
N MET A 483 7.44 -11.47 -0.04
CA MET A 483 6.18 -11.28 -0.76
C MET A 483 6.11 -10.01 -1.59
#